data_AF-A0A2U3RCK0-F1
#
_entry.id   AF-A0A2U3RCK0-F1
#
_cell.length_a   1.000
_cell.length_b   1.000
_cell.length_c   1.000
_cell.angle_alpha   90.00
_cell.angle_beta   90.00
_cell.angle_gamma   90.00
#
_symmetry.space_group_name_H-M   'P 1'
#
loop_
_entity.id
_entity.type
_entity.pdbx_description
1 polymer ?
#
loop_
_entity_poly.entity_id
_entity_poly.type
_entity_poly.pdbx_seq_one_letter_code
_entity_poly.pdbx_strand_id
1 'polypeptide(L)'
;MQEISEITQSLKALAKDLNIPVIALSQLSRAVEQRTDKKPILSDLRESGSIEQDADIVMLIYRDEYYLSRSEPDPGTPEYTEWVTKQNKCYNTAEIIVAKHRNEPVGTVNLHYYNRYSKFANIVKTPD
;
A
#
# COMPACT_ATOMS: atom_id res chain seq x y z
N MET A 1 10.91 16.79 11.16
CA MET A 1 10.50 15.71 12.10
C MET A 1 9.55 16.23 13.18
N GLN A 2 9.85 17.35 13.83
CA GLN A 2 9.01 17.89 14.93
C GLN A 2 7.58 18.25 14.47
N GLU A 3 7.43 18.93 13.33
CA GLU A 3 6.10 19.31 12.80
C GLU A 3 5.17 18.11 12.51
N ILE A 4 5.70 17.04 11.90
CA ILE A 4 4.89 15.86 11.56
C ILE A 4 4.40 15.17 12.83
N SER A 5 5.24 15.13 13.88
CA SER A 5 4.86 14.58 15.17
C SER A 5 3.76 15.39 15.86
N GLU A 6 3.82 16.71 15.78
CA GLU A 6 2.80 17.59 16.34
C GLU A 6 1.46 17.41 15.60
N ILE A 7 1.49 17.29 14.27
CA ILE A 7 0.29 17.04 13.45
C ILE A 7 -0.33 15.68 13.80
N THR A 8 0.46 14.60 13.84
CA THR A 8 -0.07 13.25 14.10
C THR A 8 -0.63 13.10 15.49
N GLN A 9 0.01 13.69 16.49
CA GLN A 9 -0.50 13.72 17.87
C GLN A 9 -1.78 14.54 17.98
N SER A 10 -1.84 15.69 17.31
CA SER A 10 -3.06 16.53 17.28
C SER A 10 -4.22 15.81 16.61
N LEU A 11 -3.99 15.13 15.49
CA LEU A 11 -5.00 14.30 14.82
C LEU A 11 -5.47 13.15 15.71
N LYS A 12 -4.55 12.50 16.43
CA LYS A 12 -4.87 11.41 17.36
C LYS A 12 -5.69 11.90 18.56
N ALA A 13 -5.36 13.07 19.10
CA ALA A 13 -6.12 13.72 20.16
C ALA A 13 -7.53 14.07 19.67
N LEU A 14 -7.65 14.73 18.51
CA LEU A 14 -8.94 15.07 17.91
C LEU A 14 -9.83 13.85 17.68
N ALA A 15 -9.26 12.75 17.15
CA ALA A 15 -9.98 11.50 16.93
C ALA A 15 -10.55 10.92 18.24
N LYS A 16 -9.79 11.01 19.33
CA LYS A 16 -10.21 10.55 20.67
C LYS A 16 -11.28 11.47 21.26
N ASP A 17 -11.08 12.78 21.19
CA ASP A 17 -11.96 13.77 21.81
C ASP A 17 -13.35 13.77 21.15
N LEU A 18 -13.40 13.67 19.82
CA LEU A 18 -14.65 13.62 19.06
C LEU A 18 -15.20 12.20 18.89
N ASN A 19 -14.44 11.18 19.27
CA ASN A 19 -14.79 9.76 19.10
C ASN A 19 -15.16 9.41 17.64
N ILE A 20 -14.33 9.85 16.69
CA ILE A 20 -14.53 9.59 15.25
C ILE A 20 -13.27 8.98 14.63
N PRO A 21 -13.43 8.15 13.58
CA PRO A 21 -12.28 7.69 12.80
C PRO A 21 -11.69 8.85 12.00
N VAL A 22 -10.38 9.07 12.12
CA VAL A 22 -9.64 10.05 11.32
C VAL A 22 -8.71 9.29 10.38
N ILE A 23 -8.85 9.55 9.09
CA ILE A 23 -7.99 8.98 8.04
C ILE A 23 -7.09 10.10 7.50
N ALA A 24 -5.79 9.87 7.59
CA ALA A 24 -4.79 10.73 6.97
C ALA A 24 -4.09 9.96 5.85
N LEU A 25 -3.77 10.67 4.76
CA LEU A 25 -2.95 10.13 3.67
C LEU A 25 -1.53 10.67 3.82
N SER A 26 -0.55 9.76 3.77
CA SER A 26 0.86 10.14 3.72
C SER A 26 1.47 9.63 2.43
N GLN A 27 2.25 10.48 1.78
CA GLN A 27 3.09 10.06 0.68
C GLN A 27 4.30 9.29 1.24
N LEU A 28 4.70 8.22 0.55
CA LEU A 28 5.91 7.47 0.89
C LEU A 28 7.15 8.16 0.35
N SER A 29 8.30 7.92 1.00
CA SER A 29 9.59 8.36 0.45
C SER A 29 9.85 7.70 -0.90
N ARG A 30 10.50 8.44 -1.81
CA ARG A 30 10.94 7.90 -3.12
C ARG A 30 11.98 6.79 -2.99
N ALA A 31 12.55 6.56 -1.80
CA ALA A 31 13.46 5.46 -1.53
C ALA A 31 12.88 4.08 -1.86
N VAL A 32 11.55 3.90 -1.77
CA VAL A 32 10.86 2.67 -2.19
C VAL A 32 11.16 2.34 -3.66
N GLU A 33 11.30 3.37 -4.49
CA GLU A 33 11.56 3.26 -5.93
C GLU A 33 13.02 2.88 -6.26
N GLN A 34 13.91 2.78 -5.27
CA GLN A 34 15.29 2.34 -5.48
C GLN A 34 15.50 0.86 -5.11
N ARG A 35 14.58 0.27 -4.35
CA ARG A 35 14.64 -1.14 -3.94
C ARG A 35 14.32 -2.08 -5.09
N THR A 36 14.85 -3.30 -5.05
CA THR A 36 14.46 -4.36 -6.01
C THR A 36 13.00 -4.76 -5.79
N ASP A 37 12.63 -5.02 -4.54
CA ASP A 37 11.24 -5.17 -4.14
C ASP A 37 10.64 -3.79 -3.88
N LYS A 38 9.64 -3.42 -4.68
CA LYS A 38 8.93 -2.13 -4.59
C LYS A 38 7.77 -2.17 -3.60
N LYS A 39 7.54 -3.30 -2.93
CA LYS A 39 6.46 -3.43 -1.96
C LYS A 39 6.74 -2.52 -0.76
N PRO A 40 5.84 -1.58 -0.44
CA PRO A 40 6.05 -0.59 0.60
C PRO A 40 6.06 -1.24 1.99
N ILE A 41 6.91 -0.72 2.87
CA ILE A 41 7.06 -1.16 4.26
C ILE A 41 6.97 0.03 5.22
N LEU A 42 6.79 -0.22 6.53
CA LEU A 42 6.65 0.86 7.53
C LEU A 42 7.84 1.83 7.51
N SER A 43 9.06 1.35 7.27
CA SER A 43 10.24 2.23 7.17
C SER A 43 10.23 3.16 5.96
N ASP A 44 9.33 2.99 4.98
CA ASP A 44 9.17 3.95 3.89
C ASP A 44 8.42 5.23 4.35
N LEU A 45 7.81 5.19 5.55
CA LEU A 45 7.28 6.35 6.27
C LEU A 45 8.34 7.02 7.14
N ARG A 46 9.62 6.61 7.11
CA ARG A 46 10.66 6.97 8.10
C ARG A 46 10.97 8.46 8.24
N GLU A 47 10.71 9.29 7.21
CA GLU A 47 10.76 10.76 7.35
C GLU A 47 9.68 11.30 8.33
N SER A 48 8.75 10.43 8.70
CA SER A 48 7.59 10.60 9.56
C SER A 48 7.48 9.49 10.62
N GLY A 49 8.59 9.14 11.29
CA GLY A 49 8.60 8.07 12.32
C GLY A 49 7.54 8.24 13.42
N SER A 50 7.05 9.45 13.64
CA SER A 50 5.91 9.74 14.53
C SER A 50 4.58 9.15 14.03
N ILE A 51 4.33 9.11 12.71
CA ILE A 51 3.12 8.50 12.12
C ILE A 51 3.04 7.04 12.53
N GLU A 52 4.13 6.30 12.36
CA GLU A 52 4.17 4.89 12.73
C GLU A 52 3.84 4.70 14.20
N GLN A 53 4.37 5.54 15.09
CA GLN A 53 4.11 5.42 16.53
C GLN A 53 2.67 5.78 16.88
N ASP A 54 2.15 6.90 16.38
CA ASP A 54 0.87 7.50 16.77
C ASP A 54 -0.35 6.79 16.17
N ALA A 55 -0.24 6.28 14.94
CA ALA A 55 -1.34 5.63 14.25
C ALA A 55 -1.76 4.32 14.93
N ASP A 56 -3.08 4.05 14.95
CA ASP A 56 -3.60 2.76 15.39
C ASP A 56 -3.53 1.71 14.28
N ILE A 57 -3.76 2.13 13.04
CA ILE A 57 -3.72 1.30 11.82
C ILE A 57 -2.88 2.01 10.78
N VAL A 58 -2.00 1.27 10.10
CA VAL A 58 -1.27 1.75 8.91
C VAL A 58 -1.58 0.82 7.76
N MET A 59 -2.12 1.38 6.68
CA MET A 59 -2.41 0.67 5.43
C MET A 59 -1.52 1.22 4.32
N LEU A 60 -0.84 0.32 3.61
CA LEU A 60 -0.01 0.64 2.46
C LEU A 60 -0.65 0.06 1.22
N ILE A 61 -0.69 0.85 0.14
CA ILE A 61 -1.31 0.45 -1.12
C ILE A 61 -0.20 0.06 -2.09
N TYR A 62 -0.29 -1.14 -2.65
CA TYR A 62 0.66 -1.65 -3.64
C TYR A 62 -0.06 -2.17 -4.88
N ARG A 63 0.49 -1.91 -6.06
CA ARG A 63 -0.01 -2.39 -7.34
C ARG A 63 1.13 -3.00 -8.13
N ASP A 64 1.26 -4.33 -8.09
CA ASP A 64 2.35 -5.04 -8.76
C ASP A 64 2.32 -4.82 -10.28
N GLU A 65 1.11 -4.82 -10.87
CA GLU A 65 0.87 -4.53 -12.29
C GLU A 65 1.47 -3.19 -12.75
N TYR A 66 1.44 -2.17 -11.88
CA TYR A 66 2.01 -0.85 -12.19
C TYR A 66 3.54 -0.92 -12.37
N TYR A 67 4.22 -1.74 -11.57
CA TYR A 67 5.67 -1.92 -11.66
C TYR A 67 6.05 -2.84 -12.81
N LEU A 68 5.34 -3.97 -12.97
CA LEU A 68 5.61 -4.94 -14.03
C LEU A 68 5.39 -4.37 -15.43
N SER A 69 4.37 -3.54 -15.63
CA SER A 69 4.12 -2.87 -16.91
C SER A 69 5.25 -1.92 -17.37
N ARG A 70 6.14 -1.52 -16.46
CA ARG A 70 7.30 -0.67 -16.76
C ARG A 70 8.59 -1.45 -16.99
N SER A 71 8.55 -2.76 -16.78
CA SER A 71 9.70 -3.66 -16.90
C SER A 71 9.41 -4.81 -17.88
N GLU A 72 8.63 -4.54 -18.93
CA GLU A 72 8.33 -5.50 -19.99
C GLU A 72 9.63 -5.87 -20.74
N PRO A 73 10.03 -7.15 -20.78
CA PRO A 73 11.20 -7.62 -21.52
C PRO A 73 10.87 -7.84 -23.00
N ASP A 74 11.90 -8.04 -23.83
CA ASP A 74 11.72 -8.25 -25.26
C ASP A 74 10.91 -9.52 -25.56
N PRO A 75 9.92 -9.47 -26.48
CA PRO A 75 9.14 -10.64 -26.87
C PRO A 75 10.00 -11.79 -27.39
N GLY A 76 9.66 -13.02 -26.99
CA GLY A 76 10.37 -14.24 -27.43
C GLY A 76 11.55 -14.65 -26.55
N THR A 77 11.87 -13.87 -25.51
CA THR A 77 12.84 -14.24 -24.49
C THR A 77 12.23 -15.17 -23.42
N PRO A 78 13.02 -16.03 -22.74
CA PRO A 78 12.53 -16.79 -21.59
C PRO A 78 11.90 -15.90 -20.50
N GLU A 79 12.51 -14.73 -20.25
CA GLU A 79 12.07 -13.74 -19.29
C GLU A 79 10.68 -13.19 -19.61
N TYR A 80 10.33 -13.05 -20.89
CA TYR A 80 8.99 -12.64 -21.33
C TYR A 80 7.91 -13.62 -20.89
N THR A 81 8.18 -14.93 -20.92
CA THR A 81 7.21 -15.94 -20.49
C THR A 81 6.93 -15.85 -18.99
N GLU A 82 7.98 -15.63 -18.18
CA GLU A 82 7.83 -15.40 -16.75
C GLU A 82 7.11 -14.09 -16.45
N TRP A 83 7.43 -13.02 -17.19
CA TRP A 83 6.80 -11.73 -17.06
C TRP A 83 5.30 -11.80 -17.36
N VAL A 84 4.89 -12.45 -18.46
CA VAL A 84 3.46 -12.66 -18.80
C VAL A 84 2.74 -13.41 -17.69
N THR A 85 3.38 -14.43 -17.11
CA THR A 85 2.80 -15.21 -16.00
C THR A 85 2.58 -14.33 -14.76
N LYS A 86 3.55 -13.49 -14.40
CA LYS A 86 3.44 -12.54 -13.28
C LYS A 86 2.37 -11.47 -13.57
N GLN A 87 2.36 -10.91 -14.78
CA GLN A 87 1.41 -9.89 -15.21
C GLN A 87 -0.03 -10.40 -15.14
N ASN A 88 -0.30 -11.62 -15.61
CA ASN A 88 -1.62 -12.24 -15.53
C ASN A 88 -2.07 -12.47 -14.08
N LYS A 89 -1.14 -12.81 -13.18
CA LYS A 89 -1.43 -13.05 -11.77
C LYS A 89 -1.85 -11.77 -11.02
N CYS A 90 -1.25 -10.63 -11.36
CA CYS A 90 -1.54 -9.36 -10.71
C CYS A 90 -2.51 -8.46 -11.49
N TYR A 91 -3.05 -8.94 -12.61
CA TYR A 91 -3.89 -8.15 -13.52
C TYR A 91 -5.08 -7.52 -12.79
N ASN A 92 -5.25 -6.19 -12.94
CA ASN A 92 -6.28 -5.41 -12.26
C ASN A 92 -6.38 -5.71 -10.76
N THR A 93 -5.27 -6.01 -10.10
CA THR A 93 -5.24 -6.32 -8.67
C THR A 93 -4.43 -5.26 -7.93
N ALA A 94 -4.95 -4.82 -6.80
CA ALA A 94 -4.21 -4.00 -5.86
C ALA A 94 -4.20 -4.68 -4.49
N GLU A 95 -3.07 -4.56 -3.81
CA GLU A 95 -2.88 -5.06 -2.46
C GLU A 95 -3.00 -3.92 -1.46
N ILE A 96 -3.86 -4.10 -0.46
CA ILE A 96 -3.92 -3.26 0.73
C ILE A 96 -3.21 -4.01 1.85
N ILE A 97 -2.02 -3.54 2.19
CA ILE A 97 -1.14 -4.14 3.19
C ILE A 97 -1.43 -3.43 4.52
N VAL A 98 -2.09 -4.12 5.44
CA VAL A 98 -2.27 -3.67 6.83
C VAL A 98 -0.95 -3.93 7.55
N ALA A 99 -0.05 -2.96 7.50
CA ALA A 99 1.31 -3.06 8.01
C ALA A 99 1.42 -2.85 9.53
N LYS A 100 0.44 -2.17 10.13
CA LYS A 100 0.29 -2.00 11.58
C LYS A 100 -1.17 -2.08 11.97
N HIS A 101 -1.44 -2.76 13.08
CA HIS A 101 -2.74 -2.77 13.74
C HIS A 101 -2.53 -2.94 15.25
N ARG A 102 -2.80 -1.91 16.06
CA ARG A 102 -2.35 -1.86 17.48
C ARG A 102 -2.84 -3.02 18.38
N ASN A 103 -3.95 -3.69 18.05
CA ASN A 103 -4.58 -4.70 18.92
C ASN A 103 -5.03 -5.97 18.17
N GLU A 104 -4.63 -6.14 16.91
CA GLU A 104 -5.28 -7.06 15.98
C GLU A 104 -4.24 -7.51 14.93
N PRO A 105 -4.51 -8.54 14.12
CA PRO A 105 -3.52 -9.04 13.17
C PRO A 105 -3.26 -8.05 12.03
N VAL A 106 -2.01 -8.09 11.56
CA VAL A 106 -1.57 -7.52 10.28
C VAL A 106 -1.86 -8.50 9.15
N GLY A 107 -1.92 -8.02 7.91
CA GLY A 107 -2.21 -8.87 6.77
C GLY A 107 -2.29 -8.10 5.46
N THR A 108 -2.54 -8.83 4.37
CA THR A 108 -2.74 -8.23 3.04
C THR A 108 -4.12 -8.59 2.52
N VAL A 109 -4.85 -7.59 2.03
CA VAL A 109 -6.16 -7.75 1.40
C VAL A 109 -6.02 -7.41 -0.08
N ASN A 110 -6.42 -8.34 -0.94
CA ASN A 110 -6.41 -8.12 -2.37
C ASN A 110 -7.75 -7.52 -2.82
N LEU A 111 -7.69 -6.46 -3.60
CA LEU A 111 -8.83 -5.77 -4.19
C LEU A 111 -8.70 -5.76 -5.71
N HIS A 112 -9.84 -5.72 -6.39
CA HIS A 112 -9.87 -5.44 -7.82
C HIS A 112 -9.65 -3.94 -8.03
N TYR A 113 -8.81 -3.57 -9.00
CA TYR A 113 -8.50 -2.20 -9.33
C TYR A 113 -8.90 -1.88 -10.77
N TYR A 114 -9.93 -1.03 -10.91
CA TYR A 114 -10.35 -0.52 -12.22
C TYR A 114 -9.44 0.64 -12.63
N ASN A 115 -8.43 0.36 -13.44
CA ASN A 115 -7.42 1.34 -13.86
C ASN A 115 -8.03 2.60 -14.49
N ARG A 116 -9.06 2.43 -15.35
CA ARG A 116 -9.76 3.54 -16.02
C ARG A 116 -10.43 4.53 -15.06
N TYR A 117 -10.84 4.08 -13.88
CA TYR A 117 -11.59 4.89 -12.92
C TYR A 117 -10.82 5.18 -11.63
N SER A 118 -9.57 4.71 -11.54
CA SER A 118 -8.78 4.70 -10.31
C SER A 118 -9.56 4.19 -9.10
N LYS A 119 -10.38 3.14 -9.31
CA LYS A 119 -11.36 2.66 -8.33
C LYS A 119 -10.96 1.28 -7.81
N PHE A 120 -10.98 1.14 -6.49
CA PHE A 120 -10.88 -0.14 -5.81
C PHE A 120 -12.27 -0.76 -5.64
N ALA A 121 -12.37 -2.08 -5.85
CA ALA A 121 -13.57 -2.86 -5.64
C ALA A 121 -13.23 -4.19 -4.97
N ASN A 122 -14.22 -4.79 -4.31
CA ASN A 122 -14.05 -6.11 -3.73
C ASN A 122 -13.81 -7.12 -4.85
N ILE A 123 -12.84 -8.01 -4.67
CA ILE A 123 -12.74 -9.19 -5.52
C ILE A 123 -13.95 -10.06 -5.22
N VAL A 124 -14.73 -10.39 -6.25
CA VAL A 124 -15.79 -11.39 -6.13
C VAL A 124 -15.09 -12.72 -5.88
N LYS A 125 -15.06 -13.16 -4.62
CA LYS A 125 -14.77 -14.57 -4.34
C LYS A 125 -16.03 -15.34 -4.72
N THR A 126 -15.95 -16.17 -5.74
CA THR A 126 -16.95 -17.23 -5.93
C THR A 126 -16.98 -18.02 -4.62
N PRO A 127 -18.14 -18.21 -3.97
CA PRO A 127 -18.20 -19.05 -2.79
C PRO A 127 -17.79 -20.46 -3.18
N ASP A 128 -16.92 -21.09 -2.37
CA ASP A 128 -16.64 -22.53 -2.45
C ASP A 128 -17.91 -23.36 -2.22
#